data_AF-A0A6B3I5P7-F1
#
_entry.id   AF-A0A6B3I5P7-F1
#
_cell.length_a   1.000
_cell.length_b   1.000
_cell.length_c   1.000
_cell.angle_alpha   90.00
_cell.angle_beta   90.00
_cell.angle_gamma   90.00
#
_symmetry.space_group_name_H-M   'P 1'
#
loop_
_entity.id
_entity.type
_entity.pdbx_description
1 polymer ?
#
loop_
_entity_poly.entity_id
_entity_poly.type
_entity_poly.pdbx_seq_one_letter_code
_entity_poly.pdbx_strand_id
1 'polypeptide(L)'
;PGPRSSNAGGAEDAAAGTGSGDTVTVVPALHVDVVAAVGAGDAFAAGFLSATLRGLPVRDRVRHGHLMAAAVLTVPGDLTEPPARDHADRLAALDDGAWGRLRLGPGWTAADRAPEEVRTS
;
A
#
# COMPACT_ATOMS: atom_id res chain seq x y z
N PRO A 1 39.05 7.76 16.37
CA PRO A 1 39.04 6.32 16.68
C PRO A 1 37.75 5.66 16.13
N GLY A 2 37.86 4.94 15.01
CA GLY A 2 36.80 4.03 14.55
C GLY A 2 36.88 2.68 15.26
N PRO A 3 35.83 1.86 15.17
CA PRO A 3 36.06 0.52 14.64
C PRO A 3 34.94 0.11 13.64
N ARG A 4 35.32 -0.35 12.45
CA ARG A 4 35.55 -1.75 12.03
C ARG A 4 34.30 -2.38 11.43
N SER A 5 34.39 -2.58 10.12
CA SER A 5 33.64 -3.56 9.35
C SER A 5 33.83 -4.96 9.92
N SER A 6 32.80 -5.79 9.88
CA SER A 6 32.97 -7.23 9.64
C SER A 6 31.69 -7.83 9.05
N ASN A 7 31.94 -8.70 8.09
CA ASN A 7 31.08 -9.31 7.10
C ASN A 7 30.48 -10.65 7.61
N ALA A 8 29.67 -11.29 6.76
CA ALA A 8 29.13 -12.66 6.83
C ALA A 8 27.91 -12.82 7.76
N GLY A 9 26.77 -13.36 7.31
CA GLY A 9 26.61 -14.53 6.45
C GLY A 9 26.18 -15.69 7.35
N GLY A 10 24.92 -16.13 7.25
CA GLY A 10 24.41 -17.23 8.06
C GLY A 10 22.90 -17.36 7.94
N ALA A 11 22.47 -18.29 7.10
CA ALA A 11 21.13 -18.85 7.13
C ALA A 11 21.02 -19.80 8.34
N GLU A 12 19.81 -19.84 8.90
CA GLU A 12 19.23 -20.88 9.75
C GLU A 12 19.78 -21.02 11.18
N ASP A 13 18.98 -20.61 12.18
CA ASP A 13 18.36 -21.59 13.08
C ASP A 13 17.26 -20.98 13.97
N ALA A 14 16.33 -21.84 14.34
CA ALA A 14 15.10 -21.56 15.07
C ALA A 14 15.32 -20.94 16.46
N ALA A 15 14.51 -19.93 16.79
CA ALA A 15 14.22 -19.55 18.18
C ALA A 15 12.78 -19.05 18.30
N ALA A 16 11.87 -19.98 18.62
CA ALA A 16 10.65 -19.62 19.34
C ALA A 16 11.06 -19.13 20.74
N GLY A 17 10.84 -17.84 21.02
CA GLY A 17 11.27 -17.25 22.29
C GLY A 17 10.94 -15.77 22.43
N THR A 18 9.66 -15.49 22.70
CA THR A 18 9.16 -14.40 23.56
C THR A 18 9.97 -13.09 23.60
N GLY A 19 9.62 -12.18 22.70
CA GLY A 19 9.76 -10.75 22.90
C GLY A 19 8.49 -10.08 22.40
N SER A 20 7.42 -10.09 23.20
CA SER A 20 6.22 -9.28 22.94
C SER A 20 6.56 -7.82 23.25
N GLY A 21 7.49 -7.25 22.48
CA GLY A 21 7.58 -5.81 22.34
C GLY A 21 6.46 -5.38 21.39
N ASP A 22 5.67 -4.39 21.78
CA ASP A 22 4.74 -3.76 20.86
C ASP A 22 5.50 -3.26 19.64
N THR A 23 5.26 -3.89 18.49
CA THR A 23 5.84 -3.46 17.22
C THR A 23 4.93 -2.39 16.63
N VAL A 24 5.31 -1.13 16.80
CA VAL A 24 4.58 0.00 16.23
C VAL A 24 5.08 0.27 14.81
N THR A 25 4.24 0.02 13.80
CA THR A 25 4.51 0.42 12.42
C THR A 25 3.70 1.68 12.10
N VAL A 26 4.38 2.81 11.90
CA VAL A 26 3.76 4.05 11.43
C VAL A 26 4.05 4.22 9.95
N VAL A 27 2.99 4.36 9.15
CA VAL A 27 3.09 4.73 7.73
C VAL A 27 2.41 6.09 7.56
N PRO A 28 3.10 7.09 6.98
CA PRO A 28 2.47 8.38 6.70
C PRO A 28 1.26 8.22 5.78
N ALA A 29 0.16 8.89 6.14
CA ALA A 29 -1.01 8.97 5.27
C ALA A 29 -0.66 9.73 3.97
N LEU A 30 -1.30 9.32 2.87
CA LEU A 30 -1.19 10.03 1.60
C LEU A 30 -1.86 11.39 1.69
N HIS A 31 -1.29 12.37 0.98
CA HIS A 31 -1.94 13.65 0.77
C HIS A 31 -2.92 13.50 -0.39
N VAL A 32 -4.20 13.75 -0.12
CA VAL A 32 -5.31 13.59 -1.07
C VAL A 32 -6.17 14.85 -1.07
N ASP A 33 -6.61 15.28 -2.24
CA ASP A 33 -7.57 16.36 -2.38
C ASP A 33 -8.98 15.79 -2.20
N VAL A 34 -9.55 15.98 -1.00
CA VAL A 34 -10.79 15.34 -0.55
C VAL A 34 -12.04 15.96 -1.19
N VAL A 35 -12.87 15.14 -1.82
CA VAL A 35 -14.17 15.57 -2.40
C VAL A 35 -15.38 15.19 -1.52
N ALA A 36 -15.40 14.01 -0.88
CA ALA A 36 -16.37 13.61 0.17
C ALA A 36 -15.83 12.41 0.99
N ALA A 37 -16.12 12.33 2.30
CA ALA A 37 -15.44 11.40 3.23
C ALA A 37 -16.13 10.04 3.47
N VAL A 38 -17.33 9.81 2.93
CA VAL A 38 -18.06 8.55 3.16
C VAL A 38 -17.38 7.41 2.39
N GLY A 39 -17.16 6.27 3.05
CA GLY A 39 -16.58 5.06 2.43
C GLY A 39 -15.05 4.96 2.44
N ALA A 40 -14.32 6.01 2.82
CA ALA A 40 -12.85 5.97 2.85
C ALA A 40 -12.29 4.98 3.91
N GLY A 41 -12.97 4.84 5.06
CA GLY A 41 -12.61 3.88 6.09
C GLY A 41 -12.80 2.43 5.64
N ASP A 42 -13.93 2.13 4.98
CA ASP A 42 -14.20 0.80 4.43
C ASP A 42 -13.24 0.45 3.30
N ALA A 43 -12.91 1.42 2.45
CA ALA A 43 -11.91 1.25 1.41
C ALA A 43 -10.51 0.98 1.99
N PHE A 44 -10.11 1.72 3.05
CA PHE A 44 -8.88 1.41 3.78
C PHE A 44 -8.88 -0.02 4.31
N ALA A 45 -9.96 -0.42 4.98
CA ALA A 45 -10.11 -1.76 5.54
C ALA A 45 -10.03 -2.83 4.44
N ALA A 46 -10.70 -2.61 3.30
CA ALA A 46 -10.68 -3.52 2.16
C ALA A 46 -9.25 -3.68 1.59
N GLY A 47 -8.52 -2.57 1.42
CA GLY A 47 -7.12 -2.61 0.97
C GLY A 47 -6.20 -3.34 1.94
N PHE A 48 -6.33 -3.05 3.23
CA PHE A 48 -5.54 -3.69 4.28
C PHE A 48 -5.82 -5.20 4.38
N LEU A 49 -7.10 -5.60 4.38
CA LEU A 49 -7.50 -7.01 4.46
C LEU A 49 -7.08 -7.78 3.20
N SER A 50 -7.21 -7.17 2.01
CA SER A 50 -6.74 -7.79 0.76
C SER A 50 -5.23 -8.06 0.78
N ALA A 51 -4.43 -7.11 1.26
CA ALA A 51 -2.99 -7.30 1.45
C ALA A 51 -2.65 -8.31 2.56
N THR A 52 -3.48 -8.38 3.60
CA THR A 52 -3.35 -9.37 4.68
C THR A 52 -3.56 -10.79 4.16
N LEU A 53 -4.62 -11.02 3.38
CA LEU A 53 -4.92 -12.32 2.77
C LEU A 53 -3.83 -12.79 1.78
N ARG A 54 -3.05 -11.86 1.23
CA ARG A 54 -1.88 -12.14 0.38
C ARG A 54 -0.57 -12.36 1.15
N GLY A 55 -0.57 -12.24 2.48
CA GLY A 55 0.62 -12.45 3.30
C GLY A 55 1.68 -11.34 3.20
N LEU A 56 1.32 -10.15 2.72
CA LEU A 56 2.29 -9.05 2.57
C LEU A 56 2.85 -8.57 3.92
N PRO A 57 4.02 -7.91 3.97
CA PRO A 57 4.50 -7.23 5.17
C PRO A 57 3.51 -6.18 5.68
N VAL A 58 3.46 -5.95 7.01
CA VAL A 58 2.48 -5.04 7.63
C VAL A 58 2.50 -3.62 7.04
N ARG A 59 3.70 -3.10 6.72
CA ARG A 59 3.88 -1.80 6.05
C ARG A 59 3.10 -1.75 4.73
N ASP A 60 3.20 -2.78 3.91
CA ASP A 60 2.57 -2.82 2.59
C ASP A 60 1.05 -2.96 2.71
N ARG A 61 0.56 -3.62 3.77
CA ARG A 61 -0.88 -3.70 4.08
C ARG A 61 -1.46 -2.33 4.39
N VAL A 62 -0.78 -1.55 5.23
CA VAL A 62 -1.20 -0.18 5.56
C VAL A 62 -1.16 0.72 4.33
N ARG A 63 -0.13 0.58 3.49
CA ARG A 63 -0.03 1.31 2.22
C ARG A 63 -1.15 0.98 1.23
N HIS A 64 -1.53 -0.29 1.13
CA HIS A 64 -2.70 -0.69 0.34
C HIS A 64 -4.00 -0.08 0.87
N GLY A 65 -4.18 -0.01 2.19
CA GLY A 65 -5.30 0.71 2.79
C GLY A 65 -5.32 2.18 2.38
N HIS A 66 -4.18 2.88 2.45
CA HIS A 66 -4.09 4.28 2.03
C HIS A 66 -4.40 4.48 0.55
N LEU A 67 -3.92 3.60 -0.33
CA LEU A 67 -4.20 3.68 -1.77
C LEU A 67 -5.70 3.50 -2.06
N MET A 68 -6.36 2.55 -1.38
CA MET A 68 -7.80 2.34 -1.54
C MET A 68 -8.62 3.52 -1.01
N ALA A 69 -8.26 4.07 0.16
CA ALA A 69 -8.90 5.28 0.67
C ALA A 69 -8.69 6.48 -0.27
N ALA A 70 -7.49 6.64 -0.84
CA ALA A 70 -7.19 7.70 -1.80
C ALA A 70 -8.04 7.59 -3.07
N ALA A 71 -8.34 6.38 -3.54
CA ALA A 71 -9.20 6.17 -4.71
C ALA A 71 -10.61 6.73 -4.48
N VAL A 72 -11.19 6.46 -3.30
CA VAL A 72 -12.51 7.00 -2.90
C VAL A 72 -12.48 8.51 -2.75
N LEU A 73 -11.41 9.07 -2.18
CA LEU A 73 -11.34 10.50 -1.85
C LEU A 73 -11.06 11.41 -3.06
N THR A 74 -10.49 10.88 -4.15
CA THR A 74 -9.99 11.65 -5.31
C THR A 74 -10.91 11.67 -6.53
N VAL A 75 -12.10 11.07 -6.45
CA VAL A 75 -13.10 11.09 -7.53
C VAL A 75 -14.40 11.74 -7.04
N PRO A 76 -14.96 12.72 -7.76
CA PRO A 76 -16.30 13.21 -7.51
C PRO A 76 -17.33 12.19 -8.02
N GLY A 77 -17.85 11.31 -7.15
CA GLY A 77 -18.94 10.41 -7.53
C GLY A 77 -19.02 9.09 -6.74
N ASP A 78 -20.22 8.50 -6.77
CA ASP A 78 -20.68 7.40 -5.90
C ASP A 78 -19.94 6.06 -6.10
N LEU A 79 -19.20 5.90 -7.20
CA LEU A 79 -18.47 4.68 -7.53
C LEU A 79 -17.10 5.02 -8.09
N THR A 80 -16.06 4.61 -7.36
CA THR A 80 -14.67 4.71 -7.82
C THR A 80 -14.22 3.32 -8.23
N GLU A 81 -13.59 3.23 -9.39
CA GLU A 81 -12.96 1.97 -9.78
C GLU A 81 -11.67 1.82 -8.99
N PRO A 82 -11.47 0.72 -8.25
CA PRO A 82 -10.25 0.50 -7.50
C PRO A 82 -9.03 0.51 -8.43
N PRO A 83 -7.86 1.00 -7.97
CA PRO A 83 -6.65 0.96 -8.78
C PRO A 83 -6.35 -0.47 -9.22
N ALA A 84 -5.85 -0.62 -10.45
CA ALA A 84 -5.37 -1.91 -10.92
C ALA A 84 -4.37 -2.51 -9.91
N ARG A 85 -4.49 -3.81 -9.62
CA ARG A 85 -3.69 -4.48 -8.57
C ARG A 85 -2.20 -4.24 -8.75
N ASP A 86 -1.68 -4.45 -9.95
CA ASP A 86 -0.25 -4.28 -10.23
C ASP A 86 0.21 -2.83 -10.04
N HIS A 87 -0.67 -1.86 -10.31
CA HIS A 87 -0.37 -0.46 -10.08
C HIS A 87 -0.31 -0.14 -8.57
N ALA A 88 -1.28 -0.64 -7.80
CA ALA A 88 -1.29 -0.51 -6.35
C ALA A 88 -0.08 -1.19 -5.71
N ASP A 89 0.31 -2.38 -6.19
CA ASP A 89 1.48 -3.12 -5.72
C ASP A 89 2.78 -2.33 -5.98
N ARG A 90 2.94 -1.76 -7.18
CA ARG A 90 4.10 -0.90 -7.52
C ARG A 90 4.20 0.33 -6.61
N LEU A 91 3.07 0.99 -6.33
CA LEU A 91 3.04 2.16 -5.44
C LEU A 91 3.30 1.78 -3.98
N ALA A 92 2.74 0.67 -3.51
CA ALA A 92 2.96 0.20 -2.14
C ALA A 92 4.42 -0.20 -1.89
N ALA A 93 5.13 -0.69 -2.92
CA ALA A 93 6.53 -1.10 -2.85
C ALA A 93 7.55 0.06 -2.88
N LEU A 94 7.11 1.32 -3.07
CA LEU A 94 8.00 2.48 -3.07
C LEU A 94 8.86 2.56 -1.80
N ASP A 95 10.04 3.17 -1.86
CA ASP A 95 10.76 3.51 -0.62
C ASP A 95 9.98 4.56 0.21
N ASP A 96 10.37 4.76 1.47
CA ASP A 96 9.65 5.70 2.36
C ASP A 96 9.72 7.15 1.90
N GLY A 97 10.82 7.55 1.27
CA GLY A 97 10.99 8.89 0.74
C GLY A 97 10.06 9.15 -0.45
N ALA A 98 10.01 8.22 -1.40
CA ALA A 98 9.13 8.27 -2.55
C ALA A 98 7.65 8.21 -2.13
N TRP A 99 7.31 7.34 -1.17
CA TRP A 99 5.97 7.27 -0.58
C TRP A 99 5.55 8.61 0.05
N GLY A 100 6.39 9.23 0.88
CA GLY A 100 6.05 10.49 1.54
C GLY A 100 5.86 11.69 0.58
N ARG A 101 6.47 11.62 -0.60
CA ARG A 101 6.33 12.65 -1.65
C ARG A 101 5.20 12.35 -2.64
N LEU A 102 4.53 11.20 -2.55
CA LEU A 102 3.46 10.84 -3.47
C LEU A 102 2.27 11.80 -3.32
N ARG A 103 1.74 12.25 -4.46
CA ARG A 103 0.55 13.09 -4.57
C ARG A 103 -0.37 12.46 -5.59
N LEU A 104 -1.59 12.10 -5.18
CA LEU A 104 -2.57 11.42 -6.02
C LEU A 104 -3.74 12.35 -6.29
N GLY A 105 -3.93 12.69 -7.56
CA GLY A 105 -5.06 13.48 -8.04
C GLY A 105 -6.03 12.65 -8.88
N PRO A 106 -7.16 13.21 -9.33
CA PRO A 106 -8.17 12.49 -10.10
C PRO A 106 -7.59 11.69 -11.27
N GLY A 107 -8.07 10.45 -11.47
CA GLY A 107 -7.66 9.58 -12.57
C GLY A 107 -6.39 8.75 -12.34
N TRP A 108 -5.71 8.87 -11.20
CA TRP A 108 -4.49 8.11 -10.89
C TRP A 108 -4.70 6.59 -10.88
N THR A 109 -5.92 6.11 -10.61
CA THR A 109 -6.26 4.69 -10.57
C THR A 109 -6.24 4.02 -11.96
N ALA A 110 -6.27 4.82 -13.04
CA ALA A 110 -6.40 4.35 -14.42
C ALA A 110 -5.05 4.06 -15.12
N ALA A 111 -3.91 4.20 -14.43
CA ALA A 111 -2.59 3.98 -15.03
C ALA A 111 -2.43 2.53 -15.53
N ASP A 112 -2.50 2.39 -16.86
CA ASP A 112 -2.27 1.21 -17.70
C ASP A 112 -3.33 0.10 -17.68
N ARG A 113 -4.61 0.42 -17.92
CA ARG A 113 -5.47 -0.55 -18.65
C ARG A 113 -5.02 -0.57 -20.11
N ALA A 114 -4.20 -1.54 -20.49
CA ALA A 114 -4.20 -2.01 -21.87
C ALA A 114 -5.65 -2.42 -22.22
N PRO A 115 -6.14 -2.17 -23.44
CA PRO A 115 -7.49 -2.56 -23.82
C PRO A 115 -7.54 -4.07 -24.02
N GLU A 116 -7.71 -4.85 -22.95
CA GLU A 116 -8.37 -6.14 -23.06
C GLU A 116 -9.88 -5.88 -23.16
N GLU A 117 -10.29 -5.40 -24.33
CA GLU A 117 -11.61 -5.76 -24.85
C GLU A 117 -11.61 -7.28 -25.02
N VAL A 118 -12.03 -8.00 -23.99
CA VAL A 118 -12.37 -9.41 -24.12
C VAL A 118 -13.63 -9.47 -24.98
N ARG A 119 -13.39 -9.61 -26.27
CA ARG A 119 -14.33 -10.08 -27.26
C ARG A 119 -14.64 -11.54 -26.92
N THR A 120 -15.79 -11.79 -26.32
CA THR A 120 -16.39 -13.13 -26.28
C THR A 120 -17.75 -13.08 -26.95
N SER A 121 -17.68 -13.48 -28.23
CA SER A 121 -18.55 -14.38 -28.99
C SER A 121 -20.03 -14.51 -28.60
#